data_AF-A0A9D6HIL1-F1
#
_entry.id   AF-A0A9D6HIL1-F1
#
_cell.length_a   1.000
_cell.length_b   1.000
_cell.length_c   1.000
_cell.angle_alpha   90.00
_cell.angle_beta   90.00
_cell.angle_gamma   90.00
#
_symmetry.space_group_name_H-M   'P 1'
#
loop_
_entity.id
_entity.type
_entity.pdbx_description
1 polymer ?
#
loop_
_entity_poly.entity_id
_entity_poly.type
_entity_poly.pdbx_seq_one_letter_code
_entity_poly.pdbx_strand_id
1 'polypeptide(L)'
;MRALIWIIAIFALAVGVAMLAGANEGYVLLVLPPWRAQASLNLVVVALLLGFVSVYCLLRLFSKALDLPGRVGAFRSRRQSEKAARALREALSALFEGRYGEALKLAKAAHAAGDDAHEAALVAARAAHALKDEKRYREWISRAGESATGRGASLMTEAALALEAGRHDEAEHALMALRKSGNRNAAVAAMRLELAQALNRWEEVPELVQRLRDDKLMTPEQARPLLRRAHIERLRGLVSDAEQQATYWRSLGKDDMGDADLVVQALPLLAAAGQGTIARRTVERLLDAQWRSDLARCYVLCAGDGDEAKDALSRAEKWLNLHPDDAGLLYTVGRQCMSAGIWGKAQSYLEASASNSPAADVNVALAELMEQLDKPSEAKKYYCAAARLAIS
;
A
#
# COMPACT_ATOMS: atom_id res chain seq x y z
N MET A 1 46.45 -41.14 -9.01
CA MET A 1 47.85 -40.76 -8.75
C MET A 1 48.27 -41.02 -7.31
N ARG A 2 47.65 -40.41 -6.29
CA ARG A 2 48.03 -40.60 -4.86
C ARG A 2 47.92 -42.05 -4.35
N ALA A 3 46.92 -42.81 -4.80
CA ALA A 3 46.75 -44.23 -4.41
C ALA A 3 47.82 -45.16 -5.01
N LEU A 4 48.27 -44.89 -6.24
CA LEU A 4 49.30 -45.69 -6.92
C LEU A 4 50.67 -45.51 -6.24
N ILE A 5 51.03 -44.27 -5.89
CA ILE A 5 52.26 -43.96 -5.15
C ILE A 5 52.25 -44.62 -3.77
N TRP A 6 51.09 -44.64 -3.10
CA TRP A 6 50.93 -45.31 -1.80
C TRP A 6 51.09 -46.84 -1.90
N ILE A 7 50.57 -47.47 -2.96
CA ILE A 7 50.71 -48.92 -3.17
C ILE A 7 52.18 -49.27 -3.45
N ILE A 8 52.87 -48.49 -4.29
CA ILE A 8 54.30 -48.69 -4.60
C ILE A 8 55.15 -48.49 -3.33
N ALA A 9 54.85 -47.47 -2.52
CA ALA A 9 55.54 -47.23 -1.25
C ALA A 9 55.33 -48.37 -0.24
N ILE A 10 54.11 -48.92 -0.14
CA ILE A 10 53.82 -50.09 0.69
C ILE A 10 54.60 -51.31 0.20
N PHE A 11 54.63 -51.57 -1.11
CA PHE A 11 55.36 -52.71 -1.66
C PHE A 11 56.87 -52.58 -1.48
N ALA A 12 57.44 -51.39 -1.70
CA ALA A 12 58.86 -51.12 -1.46
C ALA A 12 59.22 -51.30 0.03
N LEU A 13 58.36 -50.82 0.94
CA LEU A 13 58.52 -51.01 2.38
C LEU A 13 58.40 -52.49 2.77
N ALA A 14 57.46 -53.24 2.19
CA ALA A 14 57.29 -54.67 2.44
C ALA A 14 58.50 -55.49 1.98
N VAL A 15 59.05 -55.18 0.81
CA VAL A 15 60.28 -55.82 0.29
C VAL A 15 61.49 -55.48 1.17
N GLY A 16 61.62 -54.22 1.61
CA GLY A 16 62.69 -53.81 2.53
C GLY A 16 62.61 -54.51 3.88
N VAL A 17 61.42 -54.63 4.47
CA VAL A 17 61.19 -55.36 5.73
C VAL A 17 61.44 -56.87 5.55
N ALA A 18 61.05 -57.46 4.42
CA ALA A 18 61.29 -58.87 4.13
C ALA A 18 62.79 -59.20 3.97
N MET A 19 63.59 -58.32 3.35
CA MET A 19 65.04 -58.51 3.27
C MET A 19 65.73 -58.38 4.63
N LEU A 20 65.30 -57.44 5.48
CA LEU A 20 65.82 -57.29 6.85
C LEU A 20 65.41 -58.45 7.78
N ALA A 21 64.26 -59.08 7.53
CA ALA A 21 63.77 -60.23 8.27
C ALA A 21 64.58 -61.52 7.99
N GLY A 22 65.23 -61.64 6.82
CA GLY A 22 66.01 -62.81 6.42
C GLY A 22 67.33 -63.01 7.20
N ALA A 23 67.79 -62.02 7.95
CA ALA A 23 69.08 -62.03 8.66
C ALA A 23 68.98 -62.29 10.18
N ASN A 24 67.77 -62.50 10.73
CA ASN A 24 67.55 -62.56 12.18
C ASN A 24 66.97 -63.92 12.64
N GLU A 25 67.73 -64.68 13.43
CA GLU A 25 67.31 -65.93 14.09
C GLU A 25 66.57 -65.70 15.44
N GLY A 26 65.97 -64.51 15.62
CA GLY A 26 65.25 -64.17 16.84
C GLY A 26 63.96 -64.97 17.00
N TYR A 27 63.70 -65.51 18.20
CA TYR A 27 62.44 -66.14 18.57
C TYR A 27 61.81 -65.43 19.78
N VAL A 28 60.49 -65.41 19.83
CA VAL A 28 59.71 -64.88 20.95
C VAL A 28 59.10 -66.06 21.70
N LEU A 29 59.44 -66.17 22.99
CA LEU A 29 58.91 -67.19 23.88
C LEU A 29 57.73 -66.61 24.66
N LEU A 30 56.53 -67.12 24.44
CA LEU A 30 55.32 -66.73 25.17
C LEU A 30 55.01 -67.81 26.21
N VAL A 31 55.16 -67.46 27.49
CA VAL A 31 54.97 -68.38 28.62
C VAL A 31 53.73 -67.95 29.41
N LEU A 32 52.63 -68.70 29.26
CA LEU A 32 51.43 -68.58 30.08
C LEU A 32 51.14 -69.96 30.70
N PRO A 33 51.31 -70.18 32.02
CA PRO A 33 51.10 -71.51 32.60
C PRO A 33 49.70 -72.08 32.26
N PRO A 34 49.55 -73.32 31.76
CA PRO A 34 50.55 -74.36 31.46
C PRO A 34 51.12 -74.39 30.01
N TRP A 35 50.82 -73.40 29.17
CA TRP A 35 51.18 -73.34 27.75
C TRP A 35 52.51 -72.59 27.52
N ARG A 36 53.37 -73.17 26.67
CA ARG A 36 54.59 -72.51 26.18
C ARG A 36 54.58 -72.52 24.66
N ALA A 37 54.44 -71.35 24.05
CA ALA A 37 54.47 -71.20 22.60
C ALA A 37 55.78 -70.53 22.17
N GLN A 38 56.45 -71.11 21.17
CA GLN A 38 57.61 -70.52 20.52
C GLN A 38 57.18 -70.03 19.13
N ALA A 39 57.39 -68.75 18.85
CA ALA A 39 57.10 -68.17 17.54
C ALA A 39 58.35 -67.47 17.00
N SER A 40 58.56 -67.51 15.68
CA SER A 40 59.62 -66.73 15.06
C SER A 40 59.32 -65.24 15.20
N LEU A 41 60.34 -64.42 15.45
CA LEU A 41 60.19 -62.96 15.59
C LEU A 41 59.50 -62.36 14.37
N ASN A 42 59.84 -62.85 13.18
CA ASN A 42 59.25 -62.41 11.91
C ASN A 42 57.73 -62.69 11.86
N LEU A 43 57.28 -63.86 12.31
CA LEU A 43 55.86 -64.20 12.36
C LEU A 43 55.10 -63.27 13.30
N VAL A 44 55.69 -62.98 14.48
CA VAL A 44 55.09 -62.07 15.47
C VAL A 44 54.98 -60.66 14.91
N VAL A 45 56.03 -60.14 14.26
CA VAL A 45 56.00 -58.79 13.65
C VAL A 45 54.95 -58.69 12.55
N VAL A 46 54.86 -59.69 11.66
CA VAL A 46 53.83 -59.72 10.61
C VAL A 46 52.43 -59.81 11.23
N ALA A 47 52.23 -60.68 12.22
CA ALA A 47 50.94 -60.81 12.90
C ALA A 47 50.51 -59.51 13.61
N LEU A 48 51.46 -58.79 14.23
CA LEU A 48 51.22 -57.52 14.91
C LEU A 48 50.87 -56.40 13.91
N LEU A 49 51.59 -56.34 12.77
CA LEU A 49 51.26 -55.43 11.66
C LEU A 49 49.88 -55.73 11.08
N LEU A 50 49.58 -57.01 10.82
CA LEU A 50 48.29 -57.43 10.24
C LEU A 50 47.14 -57.18 11.21
N GLY A 51 47.37 -57.42 12.51
CA GLY A 51 46.43 -57.07 13.58
C GLY A 51 46.19 -55.56 13.67
N PHE A 52 47.24 -54.74 13.64
CA PHE A 52 47.13 -53.29 13.64
C PHE A 52 46.36 -52.77 12.42
N VAL A 53 46.68 -53.25 11.21
CA VAL A 53 45.96 -52.88 9.98
C VAL A 53 44.49 -53.31 10.06
N SER A 54 44.20 -54.49 10.59
CA SER A 54 42.83 -54.99 10.75
C SER A 54 42.03 -54.13 11.73
N VAL A 55 42.59 -53.81 12.90
CA VAL A 55 41.96 -52.93 13.90
C VAL A 55 41.77 -51.52 13.33
N TYR A 56 42.77 -50.95 12.65
CA TYR A 56 42.65 -49.66 12.00
C TYR A 56 41.54 -49.64 10.94
N CYS A 57 41.45 -50.69 10.11
CA CYS A 57 40.41 -50.81 9.10
C CYS A 57 39.02 -50.92 9.73
N LEU A 58 38.88 -51.75 10.78
CA LEU A 58 37.64 -51.89 11.55
C LEU A 58 37.20 -50.57 12.18
N LEU A 59 38.10 -49.86 12.86
CA LEU A 59 37.82 -48.55 13.46
C LEU A 59 37.41 -47.51 12.40
N ARG A 60 38.04 -47.54 11.21
CA ARG A 60 37.71 -46.64 10.11
C ARG A 60 36.38 -46.97 9.42
N LEU A 61 36.01 -48.24 9.34
CA LEU A 61 34.68 -48.66 8.90
C LEU A 61 33.63 -48.22 9.92
N PHE A 62 33.89 -48.42 11.20
CA PHE A 62 32.98 -48.06 12.28
C PHE A 62 32.75 -46.54 12.35
N SER A 63 33.80 -45.73 12.22
CA SER A 63 33.66 -44.27 12.18
C SER A 63 32.86 -43.79 10.97
N LYS A 64 33.10 -44.34 9.77
CA LYS A 64 32.28 -44.03 8.59
C LYS A 64 30.82 -44.48 8.72
N ALA A 65 30.58 -45.62 9.38
CA ALA A 65 29.24 -46.13 9.65
C ALA A 65 28.47 -45.22 10.64
N LEU A 66 29.16 -44.61 11.61
CA LEU A 66 28.60 -43.64 12.54
C LEU A 66 28.31 -42.27 11.89
N ASP A 67 29.02 -41.88 10.82
CA ASP A 67 28.79 -40.63 10.07
C ASP A 67 27.67 -40.72 8.99
N LEU A 68 27.27 -41.95 8.61
CA LEU A 68 26.26 -42.23 7.59
C LEU A 68 24.83 -41.75 7.93
N PRO A 69 24.33 -41.87 9.18
CA PRO A 69 22.98 -41.41 9.55
C PRO A 69 22.79 -39.91 9.31
N GLY A 70 23.81 -39.10 9.61
CA GLY A 70 23.77 -37.65 9.39
C GLY A 70 23.70 -37.28 7.90
N ARG A 71 24.45 -38.00 7.04
CA ARG A 71 24.44 -37.76 5.58
C ARG A 71 23.13 -38.19 4.92
N VAL A 72 22.53 -39.29 5.37
CA VAL A 72 21.22 -39.74 4.88
C VAL A 72 20.11 -38.82 5.37
N GLY A 73 20.18 -38.35 6.62
CA GLY A 73 19.28 -37.32 7.16
C GLY A 73 19.32 -36.03 6.35
N ALA A 74 20.52 -35.51 6.07
CA ALA A 74 20.70 -34.30 5.27
C ALA A 74 20.23 -34.47 3.82
N PHE A 75 20.44 -35.64 3.19
CA PHE A 75 19.95 -35.93 1.85
C PHE A 75 18.42 -36.04 1.79
N ARG A 76 17.80 -36.69 2.80
CA ARG A 76 16.34 -36.79 2.92
C ARG A 76 15.70 -35.42 3.13
N SER A 77 16.26 -34.63 4.04
CA SER A 77 15.83 -33.25 4.31
C SER A 77 15.90 -32.41 3.03
N ARG A 78 17.03 -32.42 2.31
CA ARG A 78 17.17 -31.71 1.02
C ARG A 78 16.13 -32.15 -0.01
N ARG A 79 15.93 -33.45 -0.19
CA ARG A 79 14.94 -33.97 -1.15
C ARG A 79 13.51 -33.60 -0.76
N GLN A 80 13.21 -33.57 0.52
CA GLN A 80 11.92 -33.14 1.05
C GLN A 80 11.70 -31.64 0.82
N SER A 81 12.70 -30.79 1.09
CA SER A 81 12.64 -29.35 0.79
C SER A 81 12.48 -29.07 -0.70
N GLU A 82 13.20 -29.80 -1.58
CA GLU A 82 13.03 -29.68 -3.03
C GLU A 82 11.61 -30.05 -3.48
N LYS A 83 11.04 -31.11 -2.90
CA LYS A 83 9.67 -31.52 -3.20
C LYS A 83 8.66 -30.46 -2.75
N ALA A 84 8.85 -29.90 -1.55
CA ALA A 84 8.03 -28.80 -1.04
C ALA A 84 8.10 -27.56 -1.96
N ALA A 85 9.30 -27.17 -2.38
CA ALA A 85 9.50 -26.03 -3.27
C ALA A 85 8.87 -26.24 -4.65
N ARG A 86 8.95 -27.46 -5.23
CA ARG A 86 8.26 -27.79 -6.48
C ARG A 86 6.75 -27.71 -6.33
N ALA A 87 6.20 -28.31 -5.28
CA ALA A 87 4.76 -28.27 -5.01
C ALA A 87 4.26 -26.84 -4.77
N LEU A 88 5.04 -25.98 -4.12
CA LEU A 88 4.71 -24.56 -3.94
C LEU A 88 4.68 -23.80 -5.28
N ARG A 89 5.65 -24.03 -6.15
CA ARG A 89 5.68 -23.41 -7.49
C ARG A 89 4.47 -23.83 -8.32
N GLU A 90 4.15 -25.12 -8.31
CA GLU A 90 2.95 -25.63 -8.99
C GLU A 90 1.66 -25.07 -8.37
N ALA A 91 1.60 -24.93 -7.05
CA ALA A 91 0.46 -24.31 -6.37
C ALA A 91 0.28 -22.83 -6.77
N LEU A 92 1.38 -22.08 -6.88
CA LEU A 92 1.36 -20.70 -7.35
C LEU A 92 0.90 -20.60 -8.82
N SER A 93 1.42 -21.46 -9.70
CA SER A 93 0.95 -21.53 -11.10
C SER A 93 -0.55 -21.82 -11.17
N ALA A 94 -1.02 -22.83 -10.44
CA ALA A 94 -2.44 -23.16 -10.39
C ALA A 94 -3.30 -22.01 -9.81
N LEU A 95 -2.79 -21.27 -8.82
CA LEU A 95 -3.47 -20.11 -8.24
C LEU A 95 -3.68 -19.01 -9.29
N PHE A 96 -2.63 -18.65 -10.03
CA PHE A 96 -2.70 -17.61 -11.06
C PHE A 96 -3.47 -18.04 -12.32
N GLU A 97 -3.54 -19.34 -12.60
CA GLU A 97 -4.40 -19.91 -13.64
C GLU A 97 -5.87 -20.04 -13.23
N GLY A 98 -6.23 -19.64 -12.00
CA GLY A 98 -7.61 -19.74 -11.47
C GLY A 98 -8.03 -21.15 -11.06
N ARG A 99 -7.12 -22.13 -11.06
CA ARG A 99 -7.36 -23.52 -10.63
C ARG A 99 -7.27 -23.63 -9.11
N TYR A 100 -8.15 -22.92 -8.39
CA TYR A 100 -8.06 -22.75 -6.93
C TYR A 100 -8.14 -24.06 -6.12
N GLY A 101 -8.93 -25.04 -6.56
CA GLY A 101 -9.01 -26.35 -5.89
C GLY A 101 -7.68 -27.12 -5.95
N GLU A 102 -7.00 -27.07 -7.09
CA GLU A 102 -5.69 -27.69 -7.30
C GLU A 102 -4.59 -26.92 -6.56
N ALA A 103 -4.61 -25.59 -6.65
CA ALA A 103 -3.72 -24.72 -5.89
C ALA A 103 -3.76 -25.01 -4.39
N LEU A 104 -4.97 -25.14 -3.82
CA LEU A 104 -5.15 -25.48 -2.40
C LEU A 104 -4.55 -26.85 -2.06
N LYS A 105 -4.76 -27.87 -2.91
CA LYS A 105 -4.23 -29.22 -2.71
C LYS A 105 -2.69 -29.23 -2.75
N LEU A 106 -2.09 -28.56 -3.74
CA LEU A 106 -0.64 -28.48 -3.91
C LEU A 106 0.01 -27.65 -2.79
N ALA A 107 -0.61 -26.54 -2.38
CA ALA A 107 -0.15 -25.71 -1.27
C ALA A 107 -0.15 -26.48 0.06
N LYS A 108 -1.20 -27.28 0.31
CA LYS A 108 -1.25 -28.20 1.47
C LYS A 108 -0.10 -29.20 1.46
N ALA A 109 0.18 -29.79 0.30
CA ALA A 109 1.29 -30.74 0.14
C ALA A 109 2.65 -30.07 0.33
N ALA A 110 2.81 -28.83 -0.14
CA ALA A 110 4.02 -28.04 0.07
C ALA A 110 4.22 -27.70 1.55
N HIS A 111 3.17 -27.26 2.24
CA HIS A 111 3.20 -26.92 3.66
C HIS A 111 3.54 -28.14 4.54
N ALA A 112 2.95 -29.31 4.25
CA ALA A 112 3.26 -30.54 4.99
C ALA A 112 4.69 -31.07 4.75
N ALA A 113 5.32 -30.68 3.64
CA ALA A 113 6.64 -31.15 3.25
C ALA A 113 7.77 -30.21 3.69
N GLY A 114 7.52 -28.92 3.92
CA GLY A 114 8.55 -27.95 4.31
C GLY A 114 8.46 -27.52 5.77
N ASP A 115 9.61 -27.35 6.43
CA ASP A 115 9.67 -26.60 7.70
C ASP A 115 9.40 -25.11 7.42
N ASP A 116 8.55 -24.48 8.24
CA ASP A 116 8.22 -23.04 8.23
C ASP A 116 7.66 -22.47 6.90
N ALA A 117 6.93 -23.29 6.14
CA ALA A 117 6.33 -22.91 4.85
C ALA A 117 5.07 -22.02 5.00
N HIS A 118 5.23 -20.84 5.59
CA HIS A 118 4.20 -19.82 5.69
C HIS A 118 3.73 -19.33 4.30
N GLU A 119 4.60 -19.33 3.28
CA GLU A 119 4.22 -18.99 1.91
C GLU A 119 3.20 -19.98 1.35
N ALA A 120 3.40 -21.27 1.61
CA ALA A 120 2.44 -22.31 1.21
C ALA A 120 1.10 -22.13 1.94
N ALA A 121 1.12 -21.75 3.21
CA ALA A 121 -0.09 -21.44 3.96
C ALA A 121 -0.82 -20.21 3.40
N LEU A 122 -0.11 -19.16 2.98
CA LEU A 122 -0.70 -17.98 2.32
C LEU A 122 -1.34 -18.32 0.97
N VAL A 123 -0.69 -19.17 0.16
CA VAL A 123 -1.26 -19.66 -1.10
C VAL A 123 -2.52 -20.47 -0.83
N ALA A 124 -2.50 -21.34 0.17
CA ALA A 124 -3.67 -22.09 0.59
C ALA A 124 -4.81 -21.18 1.08
N ALA A 125 -4.50 -20.14 1.86
CA ALA A 125 -5.48 -19.16 2.33
C ALA A 125 -6.13 -18.41 1.17
N ARG A 126 -5.34 -17.88 0.22
CA ARG A 126 -5.86 -17.20 -0.99
C ARG A 126 -6.70 -18.12 -1.85
N ALA A 127 -6.26 -19.36 -2.08
CA ALA A 127 -7.03 -20.34 -2.84
C ALA A 127 -8.35 -20.70 -2.15
N ALA A 128 -8.35 -20.87 -0.82
CA ALA A 128 -9.56 -21.13 -0.04
C ALA A 128 -10.53 -19.93 -0.07
N HIS A 129 -10.03 -18.70 0.03
CA HIS A 129 -10.83 -17.48 -0.12
C HIS A 129 -11.49 -17.41 -1.51
N ALA A 130 -10.73 -17.67 -2.58
CA ALA A 130 -11.27 -17.68 -3.94
C ALA A 130 -12.34 -18.76 -4.16
N LEU A 131 -12.24 -19.89 -3.44
CA LEU A 131 -13.27 -20.94 -3.39
C LEU A 131 -14.47 -20.60 -2.50
N LYS A 132 -14.48 -19.44 -1.83
CA LYS A 132 -15.47 -19.02 -0.84
C LYS A 132 -15.58 -19.99 0.36
N ASP A 133 -14.49 -20.70 0.68
CA ASP A 133 -14.39 -21.61 1.81
C ASP A 133 -13.78 -20.87 3.02
N GLU A 134 -14.63 -20.10 3.71
CA GLU A 134 -14.22 -19.21 4.81
C GLU A 134 -13.58 -20.00 5.97
N LYS A 135 -14.06 -21.22 6.25
CA LYS A 135 -13.51 -22.07 7.31
C LYS A 135 -12.05 -22.42 7.03
N ARG A 136 -11.76 -22.90 5.82
CA ARG A 136 -10.38 -23.22 5.43
C ARG A 136 -9.53 -21.96 5.30
N TYR A 137 -10.08 -20.87 4.77
CA TYR A 137 -9.37 -19.60 4.71
C TYR A 137 -8.84 -19.19 6.10
N ARG A 138 -9.71 -19.15 7.12
CA ARG A 138 -9.34 -18.79 8.50
C ARG A 138 -8.29 -19.74 9.10
N GLU A 139 -8.41 -21.03 8.83
CA GLU A 139 -7.41 -22.02 9.25
C GLU A 139 -6.03 -21.72 8.64
N TRP A 140 -5.97 -21.50 7.32
CA TRP A 140 -4.72 -21.31 6.61
C TRP A 140 -4.07 -19.94 6.85
N ILE A 141 -4.86 -18.88 6.99
CA ILE A 141 -4.34 -17.55 7.32
C ILE A 141 -3.77 -17.53 8.75
N SER A 142 -4.43 -18.19 9.71
CA SER A 142 -3.89 -18.35 11.08
C SER A 142 -2.54 -19.07 11.06
N ARG A 143 -2.45 -20.20 10.35
CA ARG A 143 -1.19 -20.97 10.22
C ARG A 143 -0.08 -20.16 9.56
N ALA A 144 -0.40 -19.34 8.56
CA ALA A 144 0.56 -18.44 7.94
C ALA A 144 1.11 -17.40 8.94
N GLY A 145 0.30 -16.98 9.91
CA GLY A 145 0.67 -16.00 10.94
C GLY A 145 1.37 -16.56 12.19
N GLU A 146 1.50 -17.89 12.33
CA GLU A 146 2.17 -18.53 13.47
C GLU A 146 3.66 -18.20 13.50
N SER A 147 4.32 -18.19 12.33
CA SER A 147 5.72 -17.81 12.21
C SER A 147 5.92 -16.30 12.32
N ALA A 148 7.01 -15.89 12.98
CA ALA A 148 7.37 -14.47 13.11
C ALA A 148 7.62 -13.80 11.74
N THR A 149 8.17 -14.55 10.78
CA THR A 149 8.39 -14.06 9.40
C THR A 149 7.08 -14.00 8.61
N GLY A 150 6.15 -14.93 8.86
CA GLY A 150 4.87 -15.02 8.16
C GLY A 150 3.78 -14.08 8.66
N ARG A 151 3.84 -13.62 9.92
CA ARG A 151 2.83 -12.74 10.53
C ARG A 151 2.55 -11.47 9.73
N GLY A 152 3.59 -10.79 9.27
CA GLY A 152 3.43 -9.58 8.45
C GLY A 152 2.73 -9.86 7.12
N ALA A 153 3.14 -10.92 6.42
CA ALA A 153 2.54 -11.31 5.15
C ALA A 153 1.10 -11.84 5.30
N SER A 154 0.81 -12.51 6.42
CA SER A 154 -0.53 -12.96 6.79
C SER A 154 -1.46 -11.77 7.00
N LEU A 155 -1.10 -10.81 7.84
CA LEU A 155 -1.93 -9.63 8.09
C LEU A 155 -2.11 -8.78 6.83
N MET A 156 -1.08 -8.66 5.97
CA MET A 156 -1.21 -8.00 4.67
C MET A 156 -2.22 -8.69 3.77
N THR A 157 -2.19 -10.03 3.73
CA THR A 157 -3.12 -10.82 2.92
C THR A 157 -4.54 -10.74 3.49
N GLU A 158 -4.69 -10.81 4.81
CA GLU A 158 -5.96 -10.65 5.50
C GLU A 158 -6.59 -9.29 5.23
N ALA A 159 -5.82 -8.21 5.37
CA ALA A 159 -6.29 -6.85 5.05
C ALA A 159 -6.75 -6.72 3.59
N ALA A 160 -5.93 -7.20 2.64
CA ALA A 160 -6.27 -7.13 1.21
C ALA A 160 -7.55 -7.90 0.88
N LEU A 161 -7.68 -9.14 1.34
CA LEU A 161 -8.86 -9.98 1.09
C LEU A 161 -10.11 -9.44 1.81
N ALA A 162 -9.95 -8.84 2.99
CA ALA A 162 -11.05 -8.20 3.70
C ALA A 162 -11.56 -6.96 2.93
N LEU A 163 -10.67 -6.13 2.37
CA LEU A 163 -11.04 -5.00 1.50
C LEU A 163 -11.77 -5.46 0.24
N GLU A 164 -11.24 -6.48 -0.46
CA GLU A 164 -11.89 -7.06 -1.65
C GLU A 164 -13.30 -7.58 -1.34
N ALA A 165 -13.52 -8.11 -0.13
CA ALA A 165 -14.80 -8.61 0.33
C ALA A 165 -15.73 -7.52 0.94
N GLY A 166 -15.30 -6.26 1.01
CA GLY A 166 -16.05 -5.17 1.67
C GLY A 166 -16.15 -5.30 3.20
N ARG A 167 -15.32 -6.15 3.82
CA ARG A 167 -15.28 -6.38 5.27
C ARG A 167 -14.36 -5.35 5.94
N HIS A 168 -14.85 -4.12 6.04
CA HIS A 168 -14.07 -2.98 6.51
C HIS A 168 -13.53 -3.14 7.95
N ASP A 169 -14.29 -3.77 8.85
CA ASP A 169 -13.85 -4.00 10.24
C ASP A 169 -12.66 -4.97 10.32
N GLU A 170 -12.72 -6.08 9.56
CA GLU A 170 -11.62 -7.06 9.49
C GLU A 170 -10.37 -6.42 8.87
N ALA A 171 -10.54 -5.63 7.81
CA ALA A 171 -9.46 -4.88 7.18
C ALA A 171 -8.82 -3.89 8.15
N GLU A 172 -9.64 -3.14 8.91
CA GLU A 172 -9.16 -2.18 9.91
C GLU A 172 -8.32 -2.88 10.99
N HIS A 173 -8.83 -3.99 11.54
CA HIS A 173 -8.11 -4.77 12.56
C HIS A 173 -6.75 -5.25 12.05
N ALA A 174 -6.69 -5.83 10.85
CA ALA A 174 -5.45 -6.32 10.27
C ALA A 174 -4.44 -5.18 10.00
N LEU A 175 -4.90 -4.05 9.46
CA LEU A 175 -4.06 -2.87 9.20
C LEU A 175 -3.54 -2.22 10.50
N MET A 176 -4.35 -2.19 11.56
CA MET A 176 -3.91 -1.73 12.88
C MET A 176 -2.82 -2.66 13.47
N ALA A 177 -2.99 -3.98 13.33
CA ALA A 177 -2.01 -4.95 13.79
C ALA A 177 -0.67 -4.80 13.05
N LEU A 178 -0.70 -4.58 11.72
CA LEU A 178 0.50 -4.29 10.91
C LEU A 178 1.23 -3.03 11.39
N ARG A 179 0.49 -1.97 11.70
CA ARG A 179 1.10 -0.73 12.20
C ARG A 179 1.76 -0.94 13.57
N LYS A 180 1.13 -1.70 14.46
CA LYS A 180 1.69 -2.05 15.78
C LYS A 180 2.95 -2.90 15.66
N SER A 181 3.05 -3.76 14.66
CA SER A 181 4.27 -4.54 14.39
C SER A 181 5.39 -3.72 13.74
N GLY A 182 5.21 -2.41 13.56
CA GLY A 182 6.20 -1.53 12.92
C GLY A 182 6.21 -1.58 11.40
N ASN A 183 5.31 -2.35 10.77
CA ASN A 183 5.21 -2.39 9.31
C ASN A 183 4.53 -1.12 8.81
N ARG A 184 5.32 -0.23 8.21
CA ARG A 184 4.89 1.06 7.68
C ARG A 184 5.05 1.13 6.16
N ASN A 185 4.99 0.00 5.47
CA ASN A 185 5.18 -0.04 4.03
C ASN A 185 4.12 0.78 3.28
N ALA A 186 4.47 1.30 2.12
CA ALA A 186 3.60 2.12 1.29
C ALA A 186 2.30 1.39 0.88
N ALA A 187 2.34 0.06 0.72
CA ALA A 187 1.16 -0.77 0.48
C ALA A 187 0.13 -0.71 1.63
N VAL A 188 0.59 -0.60 2.89
CA VAL A 188 -0.31 -0.40 4.05
C VAL A 188 -1.00 0.96 3.97
N ALA A 189 -0.27 2.00 3.53
CA ALA A 189 -0.84 3.33 3.34
C ALA A 189 -1.90 3.35 2.23
N ALA A 190 -1.66 2.63 1.12
CA ALA A 190 -2.62 2.48 0.03
C ALA A 190 -3.92 1.79 0.49
N MET A 191 -3.81 0.65 1.19
CA MET A 191 -4.98 -0.05 1.73
C MET A 191 -5.74 0.78 2.77
N ARG A 192 -5.04 1.54 3.60
CA ARG A 192 -5.68 2.49 4.53
C ARG A 192 -6.39 3.62 3.82
N LEU A 193 -5.84 4.12 2.71
CA LEU A 193 -6.47 5.17 1.92
C LEU A 193 -7.80 4.66 1.34
N GLU A 194 -7.80 3.45 0.78
CA GLU A 194 -9.01 2.79 0.29
C GLU A 194 -10.05 2.61 1.40
N LEU A 195 -9.62 2.12 2.57
CA LEU A 195 -10.50 1.97 3.74
C LEU A 195 -11.07 3.31 4.23
N ALA A 196 -10.24 4.34 4.30
CA ALA A 196 -10.65 5.67 4.73
C ALA A 196 -11.68 6.28 3.78
N GLN A 197 -11.52 6.07 2.47
CA GLN A 197 -12.49 6.47 1.46
C GLN A 197 -13.81 5.71 1.60
N ALA A 198 -13.76 4.40 1.84
CA ALA A 198 -14.96 3.58 2.03
C ALA A 198 -15.75 3.96 3.28
N LEU A 199 -15.04 4.33 4.36
CA LEU A 199 -15.63 4.70 5.64
C LEU A 199 -15.89 6.22 5.79
N ASN A 200 -15.67 7.02 4.74
CA ASN A 200 -15.78 8.48 4.77
C ASN A 200 -14.94 9.17 5.86
N ARG A 201 -13.77 8.59 6.19
CA ARG A 201 -12.79 9.13 7.15
C ARG A 201 -11.83 10.09 6.45
N TRP A 202 -12.36 11.20 5.98
CA TRP A 202 -11.65 12.18 5.16
C TRP A 202 -10.50 12.88 5.91
N GLU A 203 -10.47 12.81 7.23
CA GLU A 203 -9.41 13.32 8.09
C GLU A 203 -8.06 12.59 7.91
N GLU A 204 -8.07 11.30 7.59
CA GLU A 204 -6.86 10.50 7.40
C GLU A 204 -6.26 10.63 6.00
N VAL A 205 -7.09 11.03 5.02
CA VAL A 205 -6.73 11.00 3.59
C VAL A 205 -5.53 11.90 3.26
N PRO A 206 -5.41 13.15 3.73
CA PRO A 206 -4.28 14.01 3.37
C PRO A 206 -2.93 13.43 3.80
N GLU A 207 -2.85 12.88 5.02
CA GLU A 207 -1.62 12.25 5.53
C GLU A 207 -1.24 11.02 4.69
N LEU A 208 -2.22 10.18 4.36
CA LEU A 208 -2.01 8.96 3.57
C LEU A 208 -1.60 9.27 2.13
N VAL A 209 -2.24 10.24 1.49
CA VAL A 209 -1.91 10.69 0.14
C VAL A 209 -0.51 11.28 0.09
N GLN A 210 -0.15 12.14 1.05
CA GLN A 210 1.18 12.74 1.08
C GLN A 210 2.26 11.66 1.23
N ARG A 211 2.04 10.68 2.10
CA ARG A 211 2.95 9.53 2.24
C ARG A 211 3.12 8.75 0.94
N LEU A 212 2.04 8.47 0.21
CA LEU A 212 2.11 7.77 -1.07
C LEU A 212 2.83 8.58 -2.15
N ARG A 213 2.76 9.91 -2.09
CA ARG A 213 3.56 10.80 -2.95
C ARG A 213 5.04 10.75 -2.59
N ASP A 214 5.37 10.81 -1.30
CA ASP A 214 6.75 10.76 -0.82
C ASP A 214 7.42 9.43 -1.21
N ASP A 215 6.66 8.33 -1.12
CA ASP A 215 7.07 6.98 -1.55
C ASP A 215 7.04 6.79 -3.09
N LYS A 216 6.71 7.84 -3.87
CA LYS A 216 6.60 7.84 -5.34
C LYS A 216 5.61 6.83 -5.93
N LEU A 217 4.62 6.40 -5.14
CA LEU A 217 3.54 5.52 -5.59
C LEU A 217 2.34 6.29 -6.17
N MET A 218 2.30 7.61 -5.99
CA MET A 218 1.22 8.47 -6.48
C MET A 218 1.78 9.74 -7.09
N THR A 219 1.31 10.09 -8.29
CA THR A 219 1.71 11.35 -8.93
C THR A 219 0.91 12.54 -8.35
N PRO A 220 1.42 13.78 -8.45
CA PRO A 220 0.67 14.96 -8.03
C PRO A 220 -0.71 15.08 -8.70
N GLU A 221 -0.84 14.66 -9.96
CA GLU A 221 -2.08 14.69 -10.74
C GLU A 221 -3.12 13.71 -10.19
N GLN A 222 -2.68 12.54 -9.72
CA GLN A 222 -3.54 11.56 -9.06
C GLN A 222 -3.92 11.99 -7.63
N ALA A 223 -3.02 12.66 -6.92
CA ALA A 223 -3.22 13.12 -5.56
C ALA A 223 -4.24 14.27 -5.44
N ARG A 224 -4.16 15.26 -6.35
CA ARG A 224 -5.01 16.46 -6.34
C ARG A 224 -6.51 16.19 -6.17
N PRO A 225 -7.17 15.34 -7.00
CA PRO A 225 -8.61 15.10 -6.84
C PRO A 225 -8.97 14.42 -5.51
N LEU A 226 -8.08 13.58 -4.97
CA LEU A 226 -8.29 12.91 -3.69
C LEU A 226 -8.19 13.89 -2.52
N LEU A 227 -7.15 14.74 -2.53
CA LEU A 227 -6.98 15.81 -1.54
C LEU A 227 -8.16 16.78 -1.59
N ARG A 228 -8.55 17.23 -2.78
CA ARG A 228 -9.69 18.11 -2.99
C ARG A 228 -10.96 17.53 -2.36
N ARG A 229 -11.28 16.27 -2.67
CA ARG A 229 -12.45 15.61 -2.10
C ARG A 229 -12.35 15.54 -0.57
N ALA A 230 -11.20 15.18 -0.03
CA ALA A 230 -11.00 15.10 1.41
C ALA A 230 -11.21 16.46 2.11
N HIS A 231 -10.66 17.54 1.56
CA HIS A 231 -10.83 18.89 2.09
C HIS A 231 -12.28 19.36 2.02
N ILE A 232 -12.98 19.11 0.91
CA ILE A 232 -14.39 19.49 0.74
C ILE A 232 -15.30 18.74 1.70
N GLU A 233 -15.15 17.43 1.82
CA GLU A 233 -15.98 16.64 2.76
C GLU A 233 -15.66 17.00 4.22
N ARG A 234 -14.41 17.30 4.54
CA ARG A 234 -14.06 17.80 5.87
C ARG A 234 -14.67 19.18 6.16
N LEU A 235 -14.66 20.10 5.19
CA LEU A 235 -15.33 21.40 5.31
C LEU A 235 -16.85 21.24 5.46
N ARG A 236 -17.45 20.26 4.78
CA ARG A 236 -18.88 19.93 4.89
C ARG A 236 -19.24 19.36 6.27
N GLY A 237 -18.37 18.52 6.84
CA GLY A 237 -18.55 18.01 8.21
C GLY A 237 -18.48 19.09 9.30
N LEU A 238 -17.83 20.22 9.00
CA LEU A 238 -17.66 21.36 9.92
C LEU A 238 -18.68 22.49 9.71
N VAL A 239 -19.74 22.29 8.92
CA VAL A 239 -20.73 23.35 8.61
C VAL A 239 -21.40 23.93 9.86
N SER A 240 -21.57 23.13 10.92
CA SER A 240 -22.17 23.59 12.18
C SER A 240 -21.24 24.45 13.04
N ASP A 241 -19.93 24.46 12.77
CA ASP A 241 -18.93 25.20 13.55
C ASP A 241 -18.08 26.09 12.63
N ALA A 242 -18.54 27.32 12.47
CA ALA A 242 -17.90 28.31 11.60
C ALA A 242 -16.45 28.64 12.02
N GLU A 243 -16.13 28.60 13.32
CA GLU A 243 -14.79 28.91 13.80
C GLU A 243 -13.80 27.78 13.49
N GLN A 244 -14.22 26.52 13.71
CA GLN A 244 -13.43 25.36 13.32
C GLN A 244 -13.26 25.27 11.80
N GLN A 245 -14.32 25.58 11.04
CA GLN A 245 -14.25 25.59 9.59
C GLN A 245 -13.25 26.65 9.07
N ALA A 246 -13.28 27.86 9.63
CA ALA A 246 -12.33 28.92 9.29
C ALA A 246 -10.89 28.59 9.72
N THR A 247 -10.72 27.98 10.90
CA THR A 247 -9.41 27.50 11.37
C THR A 247 -8.84 26.43 10.44
N TYR A 248 -9.67 25.47 10.01
CA TYR A 248 -9.28 24.43 9.07
C TYR A 248 -8.87 25.02 7.73
N TRP A 249 -9.67 25.94 7.17
CA TRP A 249 -9.32 26.64 5.92
C TRP A 249 -7.96 27.32 6.01
N ARG A 250 -7.70 28.07 7.09
CA ARG A 250 -6.41 28.75 7.30
C ARG A 250 -5.23 27.80 7.47
N SER A 251 -5.49 26.55 7.87
CA SER A 251 -4.44 25.52 8.03
C SER A 251 -4.02 24.84 6.72
N LEU A 252 -4.78 25.04 5.63
CA LEU A 252 -4.47 24.42 4.34
C LEU A 252 -3.14 24.95 3.77
N GLY A 253 -2.39 24.05 3.13
CA GLY A 253 -1.08 24.35 2.56
C GLY A 253 -1.17 25.28 1.34
N LYS A 254 -0.01 25.81 0.91
CA LYS A 254 0.09 26.65 -0.29
C LYS A 254 -0.30 25.90 -1.57
N ASP A 255 0.00 24.60 -1.64
CA ASP A 255 -0.32 23.76 -2.79
C ASP A 255 -1.83 23.57 -2.94
N ASP A 256 -2.53 23.30 -1.83
CA ASP A 256 -4.00 23.15 -1.81
C ASP A 256 -4.68 24.48 -2.13
N MET A 257 -4.19 25.58 -1.55
CA MET A 257 -4.65 26.94 -1.84
C MET A 257 -4.30 27.41 -3.27
N GLY A 258 -3.48 26.67 -3.99
CA GLY A 258 -3.19 26.86 -5.41
C GLY A 258 -4.20 26.17 -6.32
N ASP A 259 -4.97 25.19 -5.82
CA ASP A 259 -5.97 24.47 -6.59
C ASP A 259 -7.27 25.28 -6.69
N ALA A 260 -7.46 25.99 -7.80
CA ALA A 260 -8.65 26.79 -8.02
C ALA A 260 -9.95 25.98 -8.00
N ASP A 261 -9.94 24.69 -8.37
CA ASP A 261 -11.14 23.85 -8.28
C ASP A 261 -11.54 23.57 -6.83
N LEU A 262 -10.56 23.43 -5.93
CA LEU A 262 -10.81 23.30 -4.49
C LEU A 262 -11.48 24.57 -3.97
N VAL A 263 -10.96 25.74 -4.34
CA VAL A 263 -11.50 27.03 -3.90
C VAL A 263 -12.93 27.23 -4.40
N VAL A 264 -13.21 26.92 -5.67
CA VAL A 264 -14.57 27.00 -6.26
C VAL A 264 -15.57 26.15 -5.48
N GLN A 265 -15.19 24.92 -5.09
CA GLN A 265 -16.09 24.04 -4.34
C GLN A 265 -16.19 24.38 -2.85
N ALA A 266 -15.14 24.96 -2.26
CA ALA A 266 -15.10 25.32 -0.85
C ALA A 266 -15.85 26.62 -0.53
N LEU A 267 -15.84 27.59 -1.46
CA LEU A 267 -16.45 28.91 -1.27
C LEU A 267 -17.93 28.86 -0.85
N PRO A 268 -18.82 28.09 -1.51
CA PRO A 268 -20.21 27.95 -1.07
C PRO A 268 -20.35 27.41 0.36
N LEU A 269 -19.48 26.46 0.76
CA LEU A 269 -19.50 25.88 2.11
C LEU A 269 -19.07 26.89 3.17
N LEU A 270 -18.05 27.71 2.87
CA LEU A 270 -17.60 28.78 3.75
C LEU A 270 -18.62 29.91 3.85
N ALA A 271 -19.21 30.30 2.72
CA ALA A 271 -20.21 31.36 2.66
C ALA A 271 -21.49 30.98 3.43
N ALA A 272 -21.94 29.73 3.33
CA ALA A 272 -23.07 29.22 4.10
C ALA A 272 -22.85 29.30 5.63
N ALA A 273 -21.60 29.24 6.09
CA ALA A 273 -21.23 29.41 7.49
C ALA A 273 -20.88 30.87 7.86
N GLY A 274 -21.08 31.83 6.96
CA GLY A 274 -20.75 33.25 7.17
C GLY A 274 -19.25 33.57 7.12
N GLN A 275 -18.42 32.64 6.66
CA GLN A 275 -16.95 32.75 6.62
C GLN A 275 -16.40 33.04 5.22
N GLY A 276 -17.24 33.46 4.26
CA GLY A 276 -16.81 33.67 2.87
C GLY A 276 -15.67 34.68 2.70
N THR A 277 -15.61 35.71 3.55
CA THR A 277 -14.60 36.79 3.48
C THR A 277 -13.16 36.29 3.65
N ILE A 278 -12.94 35.19 4.40
CA ILE A 278 -11.59 34.65 4.64
C ILE A 278 -10.92 34.15 3.36
N ALA A 279 -11.71 33.78 2.35
CA ALA A 279 -11.21 33.25 1.08
C ALA A 279 -10.92 34.35 0.06
N ARG A 280 -11.36 35.60 0.29
CA ARG A 280 -11.28 36.70 -0.68
C ARG A 280 -9.88 36.91 -1.25
N ARG A 281 -8.87 37.05 -0.39
CA ARG A 281 -7.47 37.24 -0.83
C ARG A 281 -6.95 36.06 -1.64
N THR A 282 -7.38 34.83 -1.33
CA THR A 282 -7.01 33.64 -2.08
C THR A 282 -7.64 33.66 -3.48
N VAL A 283 -8.92 34.02 -3.57
CA VAL A 283 -9.66 34.14 -4.84
C VAL A 283 -9.04 35.22 -5.73
N GLU A 284 -8.79 36.41 -5.17
CA GLU A 284 -8.16 37.52 -5.90
C GLU A 284 -6.80 37.11 -6.47
N ARG A 285 -5.93 36.52 -5.64
CA ARG A 285 -4.62 36.02 -6.07
C ARG A 285 -4.71 34.98 -7.19
N LEU A 286 -5.67 34.06 -7.11
CA LEU A 286 -5.84 33.01 -8.12
C LEU A 286 -6.36 33.57 -9.44
N LEU A 287 -7.33 34.49 -9.41
CA LEU A 287 -7.86 35.15 -10.60
C LEU A 287 -6.79 36.02 -11.29
N ASP A 288 -5.96 36.71 -10.52
CA ASP A 288 -4.85 37.51 -11.07
C ASP A 288 -3.75 36.64 -11.69
N ALA A 289 -3.54 35.43 -11.17
CA ALA A 289 -2.53 34.50 -11.70
C ALA A 289 -3.04 33.74 -12.94
N GLN A 290 -4.28 33.27 -12.90
CA GLN A 290 -4.92 32.55 -14.00
C GLN A 290 -6.43 32.82 -13.99
N TRP A 291 -6.89 33.55 -15.01
CA TRP A 291 -8.30 33.88 -15.15
C TRP A 291 -9.16 32.63 -15.30
N ARG A 292 -10.25 32.57 -14.52
CA ARG A 292 -11.20 31.47 -14.49
C ARG A 292 -12.61 32.00 -14.23
N SER A 293 -13.51 31.81 -15.19
CA SER A 293 -14.89 32.34 -15.13
C SER A 293 -15.70 31.75 -13.96
N ASP A 294 -15.50 30.46 -13.65
CA ASP A 294 -16.19 29.78 -12.55
C ASP A 294 -15.75 30.30 -11.17
N LEU A 295 -14.46 30.60 -11.01
CA LEU A 295 -13.94 31.24 -9.81
C LEU A 295 -14.40 32.71 -9.71
N ALA A 296 -14.40 33.45 -10.83
CA ALA A 296 -14.91 34.82 -10.89
C ALA A 296 -16.38 34.89 -10.50
N ARG A 297 -17.18 33.90 -10.90
CA ARG A 297 -18.59 33.74 -10.50
C ARG A 297 -18.77 33.54 -9.00
N CYS A 298 -17.85 32.81 -8.36
CA CYS A 298 -17.91 32.55 -6.92
C CYS A 298 -17.43 33.73 -6.06
N TYR A 299 -16.78 34.74 -6.67
CA TYR A 299 -16.23 35.89 -5.94
C TYR A 299 -17.30 36.73 -5.20
N VAL A 300 -18.57 36.69 -5.64
CA VAL A 300 -19.69 37.30 -4.89
C VAL A 300 -19.80 36.75 -3.46
N LEU A 301 -19.46 35.47 -3.24
CA LEU A 301 -19.58 34.80 -1.96
C LEU A 301 -18.53 35.25 -0.92
N CYS A 302 -17.50 35.97 -1.35
CA CYS A 302 -16.44 36.48 -0.47
C CYS A 302 -16.39 38.01 -0.40
N ALA A 303 -17.44 38.70 -0.84
CA ALA A 303 -17.48 40.17 -0.88
C ALA A 303 -17.48 40.83 0.51
N GLY A 304 -18.09 40.17 1.51
CA GLY A 304 -18.28 40.74 2.85
C GLY A 304 -19.38 41.82 2.86
N ASP A 305 -19.38 42.65 3.90
CA ASP A 305 -20.37 43.70 4.12
C ASP A 305 -19.72 45.09 4.22
N GLY A 306 -20.52 46.15 4.04
CA GLY A 306 -20.08 47.53 4.25
C GLY A 306 -18.93 47.96 3.33
N ASP A 307 -17.80 48.37 3.91
CA ASP A 307 -16.64 48.83 3.13
C ASP A 307 -15.92 47.67 2.43
N GLU A 308 -15.94 46.45 2.99
CA GLU A 308 -15.36 45.28 2.32
C GLU A 308 -16.09 45.00 1.00
N ALA A 309 -17.42 45.10 1.00
CA ALA A 309 -18.24 44.92 -0.20
C ALA A 309 -17.91 45.95 -1.29
N LYS A 310 -17.67 47.21 -0.91
CA LYS A 310 -17.27 48.27 -1.86
C LYS A 310 -15.90 48.00 -2.46
N ASP A 311 -14.94 47.59 -1.64
CA ASP A 311 -13.61 47.21 -2.12
C ASP A 311 -13.70 46.00 -3.06
N ALA A 312 -14.58 45.04 -2.75
CA ALA A 312 -14.76 43.86 -3.57
C ALA A 312 -15.33 44.23 -4.94
N LEU A 313 -16.35 45.09 -4.97
CA LEU A 313 -16.93 45.63 -6.19
C LEU A 313 -15.90 46.40 -7.02
N SER A 314 -15.11 47.28 -6.40
CA SER A 314 -14.05 48.02 -7.10
C SER A 314 -13.01 47.08 -7.73
N ARG A 315 -12.67 45.97 -7.05
CA ARG A 315 -11.79 44.95 -7.61
C ARG A 315 -12.43 44.24 -8.80
N ALA A 316 -13.70 43.86 -8.69
CA ALA A 316 -14.44 43.22 -9.78
C ALA A 316 -14.59 44.11 -11.01
N GLU A 317 -14.86 45.41 -10.84
CA GLU A 317 -14.91 46.38 -11.94
C GLU A 317 -13.55 46.53 -12.66
N LYS A 318 -12.43 46.44 -11.94
CA LYS A 318 -11.10 46.43 -12.56
C LYS A 318 -10.89 45.21 -13.45
N TRP A 319 -11.32 44.03 -13.00
CA TRP A 319 -11.27 42.82 -13.83
C TRP A 319 -12.24 42.91 -15.02
N LEU A 320 -13.38 43.60 -14.88
CA LEU A 320 -14.36 43.74 -15.95
C LEU A 320 -13.79 44.52 -17.14
N ASN A 321 -12.90 45.49 -16.88
CA ASN A 321 -12.18 46.18 -17.96
C ASN A 321 -11.25 45.26 -18.77
N LEU A 322 -10.76 44.17 -18.16
CA LEU A 322 -9.88 43.19 -18.81
C LEU A 322 -10.68 42.03 -19.44
N HIS A 323 -11.83 41.69 -18.85
CA HIS A 323 -12.68 40.56 -19.22
C HIS A 323 -14.15 40.99 -19.35
N PRO A 324 -14.51 41.84 -20.32
CA PRO A 324 -15.84 42.46 -20.41
C PRO A 324 -16.97 41.48 -20.70
N ASP A 325 -16.69 40.40 -21.42
CA ASP A 325 -17.70 39.42 -21.87
C ASP A 325 -17.79 38.18 -20.97
N ASP A 326 -17.02 38.10 -19.88
CA ASP A 326 -17.01 36.95 -19.00
C ASP A 326 -18.32 36.84 -18.20
N ALA A 327 -19.11 35.81 -18.50
CA ALA A 327 -20.44 35.64 -17.90
C ALA A 327 -20.38 35.48 -16.36
N GLY A 328 -19.36 34.80 -15.84
CA GLY A 328 -19.18 34.60 -14.40
C GLY A 328 -18.84 35.90 -13.66
N LEU A 329 -17.97 36.73 -14.25
CA LEU A 329 -17.66 38.04 -13.70
C LEU A 329 -18.85 39.00 -13.78
N LEU A 330 -19.56 39.04 -14.92
CA LEU A 330 -20.77 39.85 -15.09
C LEU A 330 -21.84 39.49 -14.04
N TYR A 331 -22.00 38.20 -13.75
CA TYR A 331 -22.87 37.75 -12.67
C TYR A 331 -22.45 38.31 -11.31
N THR A 332 -21.16 38.19 -10.96
CA THR A 332 -20.65 38.69 -9.68
C THR A 332 -20.78 40.20 -9.53
N VAL A 333 -20.39 40.97 -10.55
CA VAL A 333 -20.54 42.44 -10.54
C VAL A 333 -22.02 42.81 -10.44
N GLY A 334 -22.89 42.14 -11.20
CA GLY A 334 -24.33 42.34 -11.13
C GLY A 334 -24.89 42.13 -9.72
N ARG A 335 -24.57 41.00 -9.08
CA ARG A 335 -24.98 40.69 -7.70
C ARG A 335 -24.43 41.70 -6.67
N GLN A 336 -23.18 42.11 -6.80
CA GLN A 336 -22.58 43.12 -5.92
C GLN A 336 -23.21 44.51 -6.12
N CYS A 337 -23.57 44.87 -7.35
CA CYS A 337 -24.35 46.08 -7.63
C CYS A 337 -25.75 46.01 -7.01
N MET A 338 -26.41 44.83 -7.02
CA MET A 338 -27.68 44.65 -6.31
C MET A 338 -27.51 44.89 -4.81
N SER A 339 -26.50 44.29 -4.17
CA SER A 339 -26.27 44.50 -2.73
C SER A 339 -25.89 45.95 -2.39
N ALA A 340 -25.30 46.68 -3.33
CA ALA A 340 -24.98 48.10 -3.19
C ALA A 340 -26.15 49.05 -3.55
N GLY A 341 -27.30 48.54 -3.99
CA GLY A 341 -28.45 49.34 -4.40
C GLY A 341 -28.32 50.05 -5.76
N ILE A 342 -27.40 49.59 -6.62
CA ILE A 342 -27.13 50.18 -7.95
C ILE A 342 -27.91 49.40 -9.02
N TRP A 343 -29.24 49.55 -9.00
CA TRP A 343 -30.17 48.69 -9.74
C TRP A 343 -29.98 48.68 -11.27
N GLY A 344 -29.79 49.86 -11.87
CA GLY A 344 -29.68 49.96 -13.33
C GLY A 344 -28.46 49.24 -13.90
N LYS A 345 -27.30 49.34 -13.22
CA LYS A 345 -26.09 48.60 -13.61
C LYS A 345 -26.23 47.11 -13.32
N ALA A 346 -26.83 46.76 -12.19
CA ALA A 346 -27.09 45.37 -11.82
C ALA A 346 -27.90 44.65 -12.90
N GLN A 347 -28.99 45.27 -13.38
CA GLN A 347 -29.82 44.71 -14.44
C GLN A 347 -29.02 44.46 -15.72
N SER A 348 -28.31 45.48 -16.22
CA SER A 348 -27.54 45.37 -17.47
C SER A 348 -26.48 44.26 -17.40
N TYR A 349 -25.75 44.15 -16.29
CA TYR A 349 -24.73 43.12 -16.14
C TYR A 349 -25.31 41.71 -15.99
N LEU A 350 -26.42 41.55 -15.27
CA LEU A 350 -27.07 40.25 -15.13
C LEU A 350 -27.74 39.78 -16.44
N GLU A 351 -28.34 40.69 -17.22
CA GLU A 351 -28.88 40.39 -18.54
C GLU A 351 -27.77 40.02 -19.53
N ALA A 352 -26.63 40.72 -19.50
CA ALA A 352 -25.45 40.37 -20.29
C ALA A 352 -24.88 39.00 -19.90
N SER A 353 -24.79 38.71 -18.60
CA SER A 353 -24.38 37.40 -18.09
C SER A 353 -25.32 36.28 -18.58
N ALA A 354 -26.64 36.48 -18.47
CA ALA A 354 -27.65 35.52 -18.92
C ALA A 354 -27.62 35.31 -20.44
N SER A 355 -27.29 36.35 -21.21
CA SER A 355 -27.16 36.27 -22.67
C SER A 355 -25.91 35.49 -23.09
N ASN A 356 -24.80 35.66 -22.37
CA ASN A 356 -23.53 34.99 -22.68
C ASN A 356 -23.52 33.52 -22.20
N SER A 357 -24.08 33.25 -21.02
CA SER A 357 -24.18 31.89 -20.48
C SER A 357 -25.49 31.75 -19.67
N PRO A 358 -26.55 31.20 -20.29
CA PRO A 358 -27.82 31.00 -19.61
C PRO A 358 -27.66 30.04 -18.41
N ALA A 359 -27.97 30.53 -17.21
CA ALA A 359 -27.97 29.73 -15.99
C ALA A 359 -29.16 30.05 -15.09
N ALA A 360 -29.62 29.06 -14.32
CA ALA A 360 -30.82 29.17 -13.52
C ALA A 360 -30.69 30.23 -12.42
N ASP A 361 -29.57 30.25 -11.70
CA ASP A 361 -29.22 31.22 -10.66
C ASP A 361 -29.11 32.66 -11.16
N VAL A 362 -28.62 32.89 -12.39
CA VAL A 362 -28.61 34.24 -13.01
C VAL A 362 -30.05 34.74 -13.21
N ASN A 363 -30.94 33.87 -13.66
CA ASN A 363 -32.36 34.19 -13.82
C ASN A 363 -33.06 34.39 -12.46
N VAL A 364 -32.70 33.63 -11.43
CA VAL A 364 -33.18 33.89 -10.06
C VAL A 364 -32.74 35.27 -9.59
N ALA A 365 -31.46 35.64 -9.79
CA ALA A 365 -30.96 36.96 -9.42
C ALA A 365 -31.68 38.10 -10.17
N LEU A 366 -31.97 37.93 -11.46
CA LEU A 366 -32.78 38.87 -12.23
C LEU A 366 -34.22 38.96 -11.70
N ALA A 367 -34.82 37.84 -11.29
CA ALA A 367 -36.15 37.83 -10.70
C ALA A 367 -36.19 38.59 -9.37
N GLU A 368 -35.22 38.34 -8.47
CA GLU A 368 -35.06 39.05 -7.19
C GLU A 368 -34.87 40.56 -7.42
N LEU A 369 -34.09 40.94 -8.45
CA LEU A 369 -33.92 42.35 -8.84
C LEU A 369 -35.25 42.98 -9.28
N MET A 370 -36.04 42.27 -10.09
CA MET A 370 -37.35 42.78 -10.54
C MET A 370 -38.36 42.89 -9.40
N GLU A 371 -38.29 42.02 -8.40
CA GLU A 371 -39.10 42.14 -7.18
C GLU A 371 -38.72 43.40 -6.38
N GLN A 372 -37.43 43.68 -6.23
CA GLN A 372 -36.95 44.90 -5.57
C GLN A 372 -37.33 46.19 -6.33
N LEU A 373 -37.61 46.08 -7.62
CA LEU A 373 -38.09 47.18 -8.48
C LEU A 373 -39.62 47.27 -8.58
N ASP A 374 -40.36 46.52 -7.75
CA ASP A 374 -41.83 46.44 -7.76
C ASP A 374 -42.42 46.00 -9.12
N LYS A 375 -41.72 45.12 -9.85
CA LYS A 375 -42.14 44.53 -11.14
C LYS A 375 -42.36 43.01 -11.07
N PRO A 376 -43.36 42.53 -10.32
CA PRO A 376 -43.58 41.10 -10.10
C PRO A 376 -43.95 40.31 -11.37
N SER A 377 -44.53 40.97 -12.36
CA SER A 377 -44.88 40.35 -13.66
C SER A 377 -43.64 40.00 -14.49
N GLU A 378 -42.59 40.82 -14.41
CA GLU A 378 -41.29 40.56 -15.03
C GLU A 378 -40.51 39.52 -14.22
N ALA A 379 -40.52 39.62 -12.89
CA ALA A 379 -39.90 38.63 -12.00
C ALA A 379 -40.41 37.20 -12.28
N LYS A 380 -41.72 37.03 -12.46
CA LYS A 380 -42.32 35.73 -12.80
C LYS A 380 -41.74 35.12 -14.08
N LYS A 381 -41.44 35.94 -15.11
CA LYS A 381 -40.85 35.43 -16.36
C LYS A 381 -39.47 34.84 -16.11
N TYR A 382 -38.65 35.53 -15.32
CA TYR A 382 -37.32 35.08 -14.95
C TYR A 382 -37.35 33.83 -14.06
N TYR A 383 -38.26 33.75 -13.08
CA TYR A 383 -38.44 32.52 -12.30
C TYR A 383 -38.86 31.32 -13.18
N CYS A 384 -39.77 31.53 -14.14
CA CYS A 384 -40.15 30.47 -15.08
C CYS A 384 -38.98 30.05 -15.98
N ALA A 385 -38.14 30.99 -16.41
CA ALA A 385 -36.94 30.69 -17.18
C ALA A 385 -35.91 29.90 -16.33
N ALA A 386 -35.69 30.31 -15.09
CA ALA A 386 -34.83 29.61 -14.13
C ALA A 386 -35.29 28.15 -13.93
N ALA A 387 -36.60 27.95 -13.71
CA ALA A 387 -37.16 26.61 -13.52
C ALA A 387 -36.99 25.71 -14.76
N ARG A 388 -37.13 26.27 -15.97
CA ARG A 388 -36.89 25.52 -17.22
C ARG A 388 -35.43 25.10 -17.35
N LEU A 389 -34.50 25.99 -17.01
CA LEU A 389 -33.06 25.71 -17.05
C LEU A 389 -32.60 24.74 -15.96
N ALA A 390 -33.32 24.66 -14.83
CA ALA A 390 -33.00 23.73 -13.76
C ALA A 390 -33.43 22.27 -14.05
N ILE A 391 -34.35 22.09 -15.01
CA ILE A 391 -34.91 20.77 -15.38
C ILE A 391 -34.22 20.21 -16.64
N SER A 392 -33.65 21.08 -17.48
CA SER A 392 -32.82 20.71 -18.64
C SER A 392 -31.43 20.26 -18.20
#